data_AF-A0A842WV89-F1
#
_entry.id   AF-A0A842WV89-F1
#
_cell.length_a   1.000
_cell.length_b   1.000
_cell.length_c   1.000
_cell.angle_alpha   90.00
_cell.angle_beta   90.00
_cell.angle_gamma   90.00
#
_symmetry.space_group_name_H-M   'P 1'
#
loop_
_entity.id
_entity.type
_entity.pdbx_description
1 polymer ?
#
loop_
_entity_poly.entity_id
_entity_poly.type
_entity_poly.pdbx_seq_one_letter_code
_entity_poly.pdbx_strand_id
1 'polypeptide(L)'
;MRYALGILVGFILSGIVFIGYGYLKLLGIGVTDYIALQGLWGLFLLWTVIAIAILAAPLLLLLVIRRSSLREFFLFEVGGLALFSPLWFLLISEVTGTSITEVLIDGVSNALPSVGGDGTIVAADMGGIILSPILLAMMIFGIIILRPSFILEHSISTPREKKKREKSEEPKSIEETMPEVSPPKADEESIAELKQTLSEIGIGDQSVDALLNAGFSSVTEVIAASPNNLAQALGTDRKSAEEIQLKVQKIAFFGGL
;
A
#
# COMPACT_ATOMS: atom_id res chain seq x y z
N MET A 1 -3.37 9.52 -1.87
CA MET A 1 -4.77 9.15 -1.55
C MET A 1 -5.35 8.01 -2.40
N ARG A 2 -4.93 7.78 -3.66
CA ARG A 2 -5.50 6.72 -4.53
C ARG A 2 -5.41 5.30 -3.92
N TYR A 3 -4.30 5.00 -3.25
CA TYR A 3 -4.04 3.71 -2.57
C TYR A 3 -5.09 3.35 -1.50
N ALA A 4 -5.46 4.30 -0.65
CA ALA A 4 -6.41 4.06 0.44
C ALA A 4 -7.81 3.73 -0.10
N LEU A 5 -8.20 4.36 -1.21
CA LEU A 5 -9.51 4.15 -1.82
C LEU A 5 -9.60 2.74 -2.45
N GLY A 6 -8.54 2.25 -3.10
CA GLY A 6 -8.52 0.89 -3.65
C GLY A 6 -8.65 -0.18 -2.57
N ILE A 7 -7.92 -0.02 -1.46
CA ILE A 7 -8.00 -0.92 -0.29
C ILE A 7 -9.41 -0.88 0.32
N LEU A 8 -9.97 0.31 0.50
CA LEU A 8 -11.31 0.50 1.05
C LEU A 8 -12.40 -0.12 0.16
N VAL A 9 -12.27 0.01 -1.16
CA VAL A 9 -13.19 -0.65 -2.10
C VAL A 9 -13.10 -2.17 -1.98
N GLY A 10 -11.89 -2.74 -1.92
CA GLY A 10 -11.72 -4.18 -1.71
C GLY A 10 -12.33 -4.67 -0.39
N PHE A 11 -12.19 -3.89 0.68
CA PHE A 11 -12.80 -4.18 1.99
C PHE A 11 -14.33 -4.14 1.93
N ILE A 12 -14.91 -3.11 1.30
CA ILE A 12 -16.37 -2.94 1.23
C ILE A 12 -16.99 -4.01 0.32
N LEU A 13 -16.40 -4.28 -0.85
CA LEU A 13 -16.92 -5.27 -1.80
C LEU A 13 -16.91 -6.67 -1.22
N SER A 14 -15.79 -7.10 -0.61
CA SER A 14 -15.73 -8.38 0.08
C SER A 14 -16.76 -8.43 1.22
N GLY A 15 -16.89 -7.35 2.00
CA GLY A 15 -17.87 -7.27 3.08
C GLY A 15 -19.31 -7.46 2.62
N ILE A 16 -19.74 -6.75 1.57
CA ILE A 16 -21.10 -6.90 1.01
C ILE A 16 -21.37 -8.35 0.61
N VAL A 17 -20.41 -8.99 -0.07
CA VAL A 17 -20.54 -10.38 -0.53
C VAL A 17 -20.72 -11.35 0.64
N PHE A 18 -19.84 -11.28 1.65
CA PHE A 18 -19.90 -12.18 2.80
C PHE A 18 -21.07 -11.89 3.74
N ILE A 19 -21.48 -10.63 3.90
CA ILE A 19 -22.70 -10.29 4.65
C ILE A 19 -23.92 -10.95 4.02
N GLY A 20 -24.04 -10.93 2.68
CA GLY A 20 -25.12 -11.61 1.99
C GLY A 20 -25.12 -13.12 2.22
N TYR A 21 -23.95 -13.77 2.16
CA TYR A 21 -23.84 -15.19 2.52
C TYR A 21 -24.21 -15.46 3.98
N GLY A 22 -23.80 -14.58 4.89
CA GLY A 22 -24.17 -14.69 6.31
C GLY A 22 -25.67 -14.59 6.53
N TYR A 23 -26.34 -13.65 5.85
CA TYR A 23 -27.78 -13.50 5.90
C TYR A 23 -28.50 -14.76 5.38
N LEU A 24 -28.06 -15.32 4.26
CA LEU A 24 -28.62 -16.56 3.72
C LEU A 24 -28.44 -17.75 4.67
N LYS A 25 -27.27 -17.85 5.30
CA LYS A 25 -26.99 -18.88 6.30
C LYS A 25 -27.95 -18.75 7.48
N LEU A 26 -28.16 -17.53 8.00
CA LEU A 26 -29.12 -17.28 9.09
C LEU A 26 -30.55 -17.65 8.71
N LEU A 27 -30.98 -17.39 7.47
CA LEU A 27 -32.30 -17.80 6.99
C LEU A 27 -32.48 -19.32 6.93
N GLY A 28 -31.39 -20.07 6.77
CA GLY A 28 -31.42 -21.53 6.75
C GLY A 28 -31.42 -22.20 8.13
N ILE A 29 -31.15 -21.45 9.21
CA ILE A 29 -31.11 -22.02 10.56
C ILE A 29 -32.52 -22.46 10.97
N GLY A 30 -32.66 -23.74 11.29
CA GLY A 30 -33.92 -24.31 11.79
C GLY A 30 -34.97 -24.63 10.71
N VAL A 31 -34.64 -24.46 9.42
CA VAL A 31 -35.54 -24.84 8.33
C VAL A 31 -35.43 -26.35 8.08
N THR A 32 -36.53 -27.08 8.26
CA THR A 32 -36.60 -28.54 8.07
C THR A 32 -37.44 -28.96 6.87
N ASP A 33 -38.25 -28.05 6.32
CA ASP A 33 -39.04 -28.32 5.13
C ASP A 33 -38.14 -28.38 3.88
N TYR A 34 -38.24 -29.49 3.14
CA TYR A 34 -37.48 -29.74 1.94
C TYR A 34 -37.70 -28.68 0.86
N ILE A 35 -38.94 -28.20 0.68
CA ILE A 35 -39.25 -27.20 -0.35
C ILE A 35 -38.59 -25.86 0.00
N ALA A 36 -38.64 -25.48 1.28
CA ALA A 36 -37.99 -24.27 1.77
C ALA A 36 -36.46 -24.36 1.66
N LEU A 37 -35.86 -25.51 1.96
CA LEU A 37 -34.43 -25.76 1.80
C LEU A 37 -33.98 -25.66 0.34
N GLN A 38 -34.75 -26.23 -0.61
CA GLN A 38 -34.47 -26.05 -2.04
C GLN A 38 -34.57 -24.58 -2.46
N GLY A 39 -35.56 -23.84 -1.97
CA GLY A 39 -35.70 -22.41 -2.22
C GLY A 39 -34.49 -21.60 -1.73
N LEU A 40 -34.00 -21.90 -0.53
CA LEU A 40 -32.80 -21.28 0.04
C LEU A 40 -31.53 -21.64 -0.74
N TRP A 41 -31.42 -22.88 -1.22
CA TRP A 41 -30.32 -23.28 -2.11
C TRP A 41 -30.35 -22.48 -3.43
N GLY A 42 -31.54 -22.32 -4.03
CA GLY A 42 -31.69 -21.47 -5.22
C GLY A 42 -31.31 -20.02 -4.96
N LEU A 43 -31.70 -19.47 -3.80
CA LEU A 43 -31.33 -18.12 -3.38
C LEU A 43 -29.81 -17.98 -3.15
N PHE A 44 -29.18 -19.02 -2.60
CA PHE A 44 -27.73 -19.11 -2.46
C PHE A 44 -27.03 -19.08 -3.81
N LEU A 45 -27.46 -19.91 -4.76
CA LEU A 45 -26.88 -19.92 -6.12
C LEU A 45 -27.06 -18.58 -6.82
N LEU A 46 -28.24 -17.97 -6.71
CA LEU A 46 -28.51 -16.65 -7.27
C LEU A 46 -27.58 -15.60 -6.65
N TRP A 47 -27.41 -15.62 -5.32
CA TRP A 47 -26.49 -14.72 -4.64
C TRP A 47 -25.05 -14.93 -5.06
N THR A 48 -24.60 -16.17 -5.28
CA THR A 48 -23.26 -16.45 -5.82
C THR A 48 -23.05 -15.80 -7.18
N VAL A 49 -24.03 -15.87 -8.07
CA VAL A 49 -23.95 -15.19 -9.38
C VAL A 49 -23.90 -13.67 -9.23
N ILE A 50 -24.74 -13.11 -8.34
CA ILE A 50 -24.75 -11.67 -8.04
C ILE A 50 -23.41 -11.23 -7.44
N ALA A 51 -22.84 -12.00 -6.52
CA ALA A 51 -21.54 -11.73 -5.90
C ALA A 51 -20.42 -11.71 -6.95
N ILE A 52 -20.39 -12.68 -7.86
CA ILE A 52 -19.45 -12.68 -8.99
C ILE A 52 -19.64 -11.43 -9.85
N ALA A 53 -20.89 -11.05 -10.15
CA ALA A 53 -21.18 -9.85 -10.92
C ALA A 53 -20.74 -8.56 -10.20
N ILE A 54 -20.93 -8.46 -8.88
CA ILE A 54 -20.48 -7.32 -8.05
C ILE A 54 -18.97 -7.18 -8.09
N LEU A 55 -18.23 -8.29 -8.04
CA LEU A 55 -16.76 -8.29 -8.10
C LEU A 55 -16.23 -8.07 -9.52
N ALA A 56 -16.93 -8.55 -10.55
CA ALA A 56 -16.48 -8.41 -11.93
C ALA A 56 -16.88 -7.07 -12.57
N ALA A 57 -17.99 -6.46 -12.13
CA ALA A 57 -18.54 -5.25 -12.75
C ALA A 57 -17.56 -4.06 -12.72
N PRO A 58 -16.86 -3.74 -11.61
CA PRO A 58 -15.85 -2.68 -11.58
C PRO A 58 -14.72 -2.91 -12.60
N LEU A 59 -14.24 -4.16 -12.70
CA LEU A 59 -13.22 -4.55 -13.67
C LEU A 59 -13.69 -4.38 -15.11
N LEU A 60 -14.90 -4.87 -15.42
CA LEU A 60 -15.49 -4.76 -16.76
C LEU A 60 -15.74 -3.30 -17.15
N LEU A 61 -16.24 -2.48 -16.22
CA LEU A 61 -16.49 -1.06 -16.45
C LEU A 61 -15.17 -0.31 -16.73
N LEU A 62 -14.10 -0.60 -15.98
CA LEU A 62 -12.78 -0.02 -16.23
C LEU A 62 -12.15 -0.51 -17.53
N LEU A 63 -12.40 -1.76 -17.93
CA LEU A 63 -11.95 -2.31 -19.21
C LEU A 63 -12.53 -1.55 -20.42
N VAL A 64 -13.74 -1.01 -20.29
CA VAL A 64 -14.37 -0.19 -21.32
C VAL A 64 -13.92 1.27 -21.23
N ILE A 65 -13.89 1.87 -20.03
CA ILE A 65 -13.71 3.32 -19.86
C ILE A 65 -12.23 3.74 -19.79
N ARG A 66 -11.37 3.01 -19.06
CA ARG A 66 -9.98 3.41 -18.76
C ARG A 66 -9.03 2.21 -18.71
N ARG A 67 -8.77 1.62 -19.88
CA ARG A 67 -7.82 0.49 -20.03
C ARG A 67 -6.42 0.75 -19.46
N SER A 68 -5.94 1.99 -19.47
CA SER A 68 -4.64 2.35 -18.93
C SER A 68 -4.54 2.21 -17.40
N SER A 69 -5.65 2.42 -16.68
CA SER A 69 -5.73 2.28 -15.23
C SER A 69 -6.10 0.87 -14.77
N LEU A 70 -6.43 -0.03 -15.71
CA LEU A 70 -6.94 -1.37 -15.41
C LEU A 70 -5.95 -2.18 -14.58
N ARG A 71 -4.64 -2.16 -14.93
CA ARG A 71 -3.63 -2.94 -14.19
C ARG A 71 -3.50 -2.48 -12.74
N GLU A 72 -3.45 -1.18 -12.52
CA GLU A 72 -3.33 -0.61 -11.18
C GLU A 72 -4.57 -0.92 -10.34
N PHE A 73 -5.76 -0.74 -10.91
CA PHE A 73 -7.01 -1.09 -10.23
C PHE A 73 -7.13 -2.59 -9.95
N PHE A 74 -6.76 -3.45 -10.91
CA PHE A 74 -6.77 -4.90 -10.75
C PHE A 74 -5.85 -5.35 -9.61
N LEU A 75 -4.65 -4.75 -9.48
CA LEU A 75 -3.76 -5.05 -8.35
C LEU A 75 -4.39 -4.66 -7.01
N PHE A 76 -5.04 -3.50 -6.94
CA PHE A 76 -5.72 -3.08 -5.71
C PHE A 76 -6.93 -3.92 -5.36
N GLU A 77 -7.74 -4.29 -6.35
CA GLU A 77 -8.94 -5.08 -6.14
C GLU A 77 -8.60 -6.53 -5.81
N VAL A 78 -7.69 -7.16 -6.56
CA VAL A 78 -7.25 -8.52 -6.26
C VAL A 78 -6.52 -8.58 -4.93
N GLY A 79 -5.62 -7.62 -4.64
CA GLY A 79 -4.93 -7.54 -3.36
C GLY A 79 -5.90 -7.31 -2.20
N GLY A 80 -6.87 -6.41 -2.38
CA GLY A 80 -7.93 -6.11 -1.41
C GLY A 80 -8.82 -7.32 -1.15
N LEU A 81 -9.31 -7.97 -2.19
CA LEU A 81 -10.14 -9.17 -2.08
C LEU A 81 -9.37 -10.33 -1.46
N ALA A 82 -8.10 -10.53 -1.81
CA ALA A 82 -7.27 -11.57 -1.22
C ALA A 82 -7.04 -11.34 0.28
N LEU A 83 -6.83 -10.09 0.71
CA LEU A 83 -6.62 -9.76 2.11
C LEU A 83 -7.91 -9.81 2.94
N PHE A 84 -8.99 -9.20 2.42
CA PHE A 84 -10.20 -8.96 3.20
C PHE A 84 -11.23 -10.09 3.09
N SER A 85 -11.24 -10.89 2.02
CA SER A 85 -12.18 -12.03 1.92
C SER A 85 -12.01 -13.02 3.07
N PRO A 86 -10.79 -13.46 3.44
CA PRO A 86 -10.60 -14.34 4.60
C PRO A 86 -11.08 -13.71 5.92
N LEU A 87 -10.82 -12.42 6.11
CA LEU A 87 -11.23 -11.69 7.32
C LEU A 87 -12.75 -11.61 7.44
N TRP A 88 -13.43 -11.22 6.37
CA TRP A 88 -14.89 -11.17 6.33
C TRP A 88 -15.51 -12.56 6.48
N PHE A 89 -14.94 -13.57 5.83
CA PHE A 89 -15.40 -14.94 5.95
C PHE A 89 -15.36 -15.44 7.41
N LEU A 90 -14.23 -15.22 8.11
CA LEU A 90 -14.09 -15.62 9.52
C LEU A 90 -15.03 -14.82 10.43
N LEU A 91 -15.13 -13.51 10.22
CA LEU A 91 -16.00 -12.63 11.01
C LEU A 91 -17.47 -13.03 10.85
N ILE A 92 -17.93 -13.24 9.62
CA ILE A 92 -19.31 -13.64 9.37
C ILE A 92 -19.59 -15.06 9.86
N SER A 93 -18.63 -15.98 9.78
CA SER A 93 -18.78 -17.32 10.38
C SER A 93 -19.09 -17.23 11.87
N GLU A 94 -18.33 -16.42 12.60
CA GLU A 94 -18.53 -16.21 14.04
C GLU A 94 -19.90 -15.57 14.33
N VAL A 95 -20.26 -14.52 13.59
CA VAL A 95 -21.55 -13.82 13.74
C VAL A 95 -22.75 -14.75 13.43
N THR A 96 -22.56 -15.71 12.52
CA THR A 96 -23.61 -16.67 12.14
C THR A 96 -23.63 -17.91 13.03
N GLY A 97 -22.82 -17.96 14.09
CA GLY A 97 -22.84 -18.99 15.12
C GLY A 97 -21.95 -20.19 14.87
N THR A 98 -21.04 -20.14 13.88
CA THR A 98 -20.00 -21.18 13.70
C THR A 98 -18.67 -20.63 14.18
N SER A 99 -18.07 -21.30 15.16
CA SER A 99 -16.81 -20.81 15.74
C SER A 99 -15.70 -20.78 14.70
N ILE A 100 -14.83 -19.77 14.76
CA ILE A 100 -13.63 -19.69 13.91
C ILE A 100 -12.80 -20.98 14.00
N THR A 101 -12.68 -21.56 15.20
CA THR A 101 -11.94 -22.81 15.41
C THR A 101 -12.53 -23.99 14.66
N GLU A 102 -13.85 -24.12 14.66
CA GLU A 102 -14.57 -25.18 13.94
C GLU A 102 -14.38 -25.01 12.42
N VAL A 103 -14.51 -23.79 11.90
CA VAL A 103 -14.28 -23.50 10.48
C VAL A 103 -12.86 -23.85 10.05
N LEU A 104 -11.85 -23.57 10.88
CA LEU A 104 -10.45 -23.83 10.53
C LEU A 104 -10.06 -25.32 10.63
N ILE A 105 -10.67 -26.07 11.55
CA ILE A 105 -10.34 -27.48 11.79
C ILE A 105 -11.19 -28.39 10.91
N ASP A 106 -12.51 -28.24 10.99
CA ASP A 106 -13.48 -29.14 10.34
C ASP A 106 -13.83 -28.65 8.93
N GLY A 107 -13.81 -27.33 8.71
CA GLY A 107 -14.13 -26.72 7.42
C GLY A 107 -15.55 -26.18 7.37
N VAL A 108 -16.09 -26.08 6.15
CA VAL A 108 -17.47 -25.63 5.93
C VAL A 108 -18.21 -26.65 5.08
N SER A 109 -19.34 -27.13 5.61
CA SER A 109 -20.27 -27.98 4.86
C SER A 109 -21.06 -27.18 3.84
N ASN A 110 -21.34 -27.77 2.68
CA ASN A 110 -22.15 -27.18 1.61
C ASN A 110 -21.62 -25.80 1.16
N ALA A 111 -20.31 -25.62 1.18
CA ALA A 111 -19.65 -24.34 0.97
C ALA A 111 -19.63 -23.88 -0.49
N LEU A 112 -19.55 -24.82 -1.43
CA LEU A 112 -19.31 -24.52 -2.84
C LEU A 112 -20.34 -25.16 -3.75
N PRO A 113 -20.85 -24.44 -4.77
CA PRO A 113 -21.59 -25.06 -5.84
C PRO A 113 -20.65 -25.92 -6.69
N SER A 114 -20.98 -27.20 -6.85
CA SER A 114 -20.24 -28.16 -7.65
C SER A 114 -21.17 -28.91 -8.60
N VAL A 115 -20.61 -29.45 -9.68
CA VAL A 115 -21.37 -30.24 -10.65
C VAL A 115 -21.45 -31.69 -10.15
N GLY A 116 -22.67 -32.15 -9.88
CA GLY A 116 -22.97 -33.53 -9.48
C GLY A 116 -22.97 -34.48 -10.68
N GLY A 117 -22.97 -35.79 -10.39
CA GLY A 117 -22.89 -36.85 -11.40
C GLY A 117 -24.02 -36.82 -12.45
N ASP A 118 -25.18 -36.27 -12.09
CA ASP A 118 -26.35 -36.17 -12.97
C ASP A 118 -26.45 -34.81 -13.70
N GLY A 119 -25.40 -33.99 -13.64
CA GLY A 119 -25.38 -32.64 -14.20
C GLY A 119 -26.13 -31.59 -13.36
N THR A 120 -26.61 -31.95 -12.18
CA THR A 120 -27.22 -31.05 -11.21
C THR A 120 -26.16 -30.26 -10.43
N ILE A 121 -26.52 -29.06 -9.96
CA ILE A 121 -25.62 -28.27 -9.08
C ILE A 121 -25.88 -28.70 -7.65
N VAL A 122 -24.90 -29.39 -7.06
CA VAL A 122 -24.92 -29.85 -5.68
C VAL A 122 -23.96 -29.05 -4.83
N ALA A 123 -24.20 -29.02 -3.53
CA ALA A 123 -23.29 -28.39 -2.60
C ALA A 123 -22.12 -29.34 -2.28
N ALA A 124 -20.90 -28.81 -2.30
CA ALA A 124 -19.69 -29.52 -1.94
C ALA A 124 -19.11 -28.96 -0.64
N ASP A 125 -18.65 -29.87 0.21
CA ASP A 125 -17.98 -29.54 1.46
C ASP A 125 -16.55 -29.07 1.19
N MET A 126 -16.08 -28.13 2.00
CA MET A 126 -14.71 -27.63 1.96
C MET A 126 -14.05 -27.89 3.31
N GLY A 127 -13.32 -29.00 3.41
CA GLY A 127 -12.67 -29.42 4.66
C GLY A 127 -11.58 -28.46 5.13
N GLY A 128 -11.38 -28.38 6.45
CA GLY A 128 -10.42 -27.47 7.09
C GLY A 128 -8.97 -27.64 6.60
N ILE A 129 -8.57 -28.88 6.25
CA ILE A 129 -7.24 -29.20 5.69
C ILE A 129 -6.96 -28.41 4.41
N ILE A 130 -7.98 -28.14 3.59
CA ILE A 130 -7.85 -27.39 2.34
C ILE A 130 -8.16 -25.91 2.58
N LEU A 131 -9.21 -25.61 3.34
CA LEU A 131 -9.66 -24.25 3.59
C LEU A 131 -8.62 -23.40 4.31
N SER A 132 -8.04 -23.91 5.41
CA SER A 132 -7.12 -23.14 6.25
C SER A 132 -5.85 -22.68 5.52
N PRO A 133 -5.15 -23.55 4.77
CA PRO A 133 -4.01 -23.12 3.94
C PRO A 133 -4.40 -22.09 2.88
N ILE A 134 -5.58 -22.22 2.26
CA ILE A 134 -6.05 -21.28 1.23
C ILE A 134 -6.30 -19.90 1.86
N LEU A 135 -7.00 -19.83 2.99
CA LEU A 135 -7.25 -18.56 3.69
C LEU A 135 -5.95 -17.87 4.09
N LEU A 136 -4.99 -18.63 4.62
CA LEU A 136 -3.67 -18.11 4.98
C LEU A 136 -2.91 -17.61 3.74
N ALA A 137 -2.90 -18.40 2.67
CA ALA A 137 -2.25 -18.01 1.42
C ALA A 137 -2.87 -16.73 0.86
N MET A 138 -4.21 -16.62 0.83
CA MET A 138 -4.92 -15.42 0.39
C MET A 138 -4.52 -14.19 1.21
N MET A 139 -4.45 -14.31 2.54
CA MET A 139 -3.98 -13.21 3.39
C MET A 139 -2.55 -12.80 3.06
N ILE A 140 -1.63 -13.75 2.92
CA ILE A 140 -0.22 -13.48 2.58
C ILE A 140 -0.12 -12.81 1.20
N PHE A 141 -0.82 -13.34 0.20
CA PHE A 141 -0.86 -12.75 -1.15
C PHE A 141 -1.43 -11.33 -1.11
N GLY A 142 -2.52 -11.11 -0.36
CA GLY A 142 -3.10 -9.79 -0.18
C GLY A 142 -2.10 -8.79 0.43
N ILE A 143 -1.40 -9.18 1.49
CA ILE A 143 -0.36 -8.34 2.12
C ILE A 143 0.78 -8.02 1.14
N ILE A 144 1.24 -9.00 0.37
CA ILE A 144 2.33 -8.82 -0.59
C ILE A 144 1.91 -7.87 -1.73
N ILE A 145 0.73 -8.09 -2.31
CA ILE A 145 0.22 -7.31 -3.45
C ILE A 145 -0.10 -5.88 -3.02
N LEU A 146 -0.69 -5.68 -1.83
CA LEU A 146 -1.03 -4.36 -1.32
C LEU A 146 0.17 -3.58 -0.77
N ARG A 147 1.36 -4.20 -0.72
CA ARG A 147 2.58 -3.52 -0.27
C ARG A 147 2.90 -2.35 -1.23
N PRO A 148 3.14 -1.13 -0.72
CA PRO A 148 3.41 0.03 -1.57
C PRO A 148 4.56 -0.17 -2.57
N SER A 149 5.61 -0.89 -2.16
CA SER A 149 6.76 -1.21 -3.02
C SER A 149 6.39 -2.07 -4.24
N PHE A 150 5.48 -3.04 -4.06
CA PHE A 150 5.06 -3.93 -5.14
C PHE A 150 4.21 -3.20 -6.18
N ILE A 151 3.30 -2.35 -5.70
CA ILE A 151 2.42 -1.54 -6.55
C ILE A 151 3.22 -0.53 -7.37
N LEU A 152 4.22 0.14 -6.76
CA LEU A 152 5.07 1.09 -7.48
C LEU A 152 5.86 0.44 -8.61
N GLU A 153 6.33 -0.79 -8.40
CA GLU A 153 7.09 -1.56 -9.41
C GLU A 153 6.21 -2.05 -10.57
N HIS A 154 4.93 -2.36 -10.31
CA HIS A 154 4.02 -2.96 -11.28
C HIS A 154 2.98 -1.98 -11.87
N SER A 155 2.88 -0.76 -11.35
CA SER A 155 2.05 0.30 -11.92
C SER A 155 2.73 0.96 -13.13
N ILE A 156 1.96 1.26 -14.17
CA ILE A 156 2.43 1.90 -15.41
C ILE A 156 2.79 3.40 -15.17
N SER A 157 2.41 3.94 -14.02
CA SER A 157 2.39 5.38 -13.75
C SER A 157 3.71 5.97 -13.25
N THR A 158 4.79 5.20 -13.15
CA THR A 158 6.12 5.78 -12.93
C THR A 158 6.83 5.94 -14.27
N PRO A 159 7.33 7.15 -14.60
CA PRO A 159 8.45 7.23 -15.52
C PRO A 159 9.51 6.34 -14.89
N ARG A 160 9.82 5.20 -15.52
CA ARG A 160 11.09 4.54 -15.29
C ARG A 160 12.14 5.61 -15.56
N GLU A 161 12.67 6.24 -14.52
CA GLU A 161 14.07 6.63 -14.52
C GLU A 161 14.82 5.33 -14.78
N LYS A 162 14.97 4.99 -16.06
CA LYS A 162 15.99 4.08 -16.52
C LYS A 162 17.29 4.76 -16.09
N LYS A 163 17.77 4.45 -14.90
CA LYS A 163 19.21 4.40 -14.65
C LYS A 163 19.77 3.35 -15.60
N LYS A 164 19.93 3.74 -16.86
CA LYS A 164 20.83 3.11 -17.80
C LYS A 164 22.19 3.20 -17.12
N ARG A 165 22.63 2.09 -16.54
CA ARG A 165 24.06 1.83 -16.37
C ARG A 165 24.64 1.70 -17.77
N GLU A 166 24.95 2.83 -18.39
CA GLU A 166 25.93 2.86 -19.47
C GLU A 166 27.29 3.02 -18.81
N LYS A 167 28.09 1.98 -18.99
CA LYS A 167 29.52 1.97 -18.69
C LYS A 167 30.17 2.96 -19.66
N SER A 168 30.89 3.94 -19.12
CA SER A 168 32.06 4.59 -19.73
C SER A 168 31.91 5.09 -21.17
N GLU A 169 31.64 6.38 -21.32
CA GLU A 169 32.46 7.30 -22.13
C GLU A 169 32.12 8.75 -21.73
N GLU A 170 33.15 9.58 -21.61
CA GLU A 170 33.13 10.95 -21.06
C GLU A 170 32.07 11.86 -21.71
N PRO A 171 31.26 12.63 -20.94
CA PRO A 171 30.41 13.64 -21.54
C PRO A 171 31.17 14.96 -21.69
N LYS A 172 31.47 15.30 -22.94
CA LYS A 172 31.67 16.68 -23.37
C LYS A 172 30.42 17.51 -23.04
N SER A 173 30.67 18.75 -22.64
CA SER A 173 29.74 19.82 -22.27
C SER A 173 28.52 19.94 -23.18
N ILE A 174 27.33 19.99 -22.59
CA ILE A 174 26.12 20.56 -23.19
C ILE A 174 25.83 21.85 -22.40
N GLU A 175 26.52 22.92 -22.78
CA GLU A 175 25.99 24.27 -22.66
C GLU A 175 24.92 24.41 -23.75
N GLU A 176 23.64 24.46 -23.38
CA GLU A 176 22.70 25.46 -23.90
C GLU A 176 21.29 25.18 -23.40
N THR A 177 20.67 26.25 -22.89
CA THR A 177 19.26 26.43 -22.54
C THR A 177 18.78 25.87 -21.19
N MET A 178 19.42 26.31 -20.11
CA MET A 178 18.69 26.58 -18.86
C MET A 178 18.46 28.09 -18.76
N PRO A 179 17.25 28.57 -18.40
CA PRO A 179 17.11 29.95 -17.97
C PRO A 179 18.06 30.16 -16.78
N GLU A 180 18.92 31.16 -16.91
CA GLU A 180 19.92 31.52 -15.92
C GLU A 180 19.22 32.12 -14.68
N VAL A 181 18.62 31.24 -13.87
CA VAL A 181 18.18 31.61 -12.52
C VAL A 181 19.45 31.62 -11.70
N SER A 182 20.03 32.81 -11.54
CA SER A 182 21.16 33.02 -10.64
C SER A 182 20.80 32.41 -9.28
N PRO A 183 21.63 31.53 -8.71
CA PRO A 183 21.44 31.08 -7.34
C PRO A 183 21.28 32.32 -6.45
N PRO A 184 20.33 32.33 -5.49
CA PRO A 184 20.17 33.46 -4.59
C PRO A 184 21.54 33.78 -4.01
N LYS A 185 22.00 35.01 -4.22
CA LYS A 185 23.25 35.49 -3.63
C LYS A 185 23.09 35.34 -2.12
N ALA A 186 24.15 34.89 -1.45
CA ALA A 186 24.22 34.82 0.00
C ALA A 186 23.92 36.21 0.58
N ASP A 187 22.69 36.42 1.01
CA ASP A 187 22.30 37.63 1.72
C ASP A 187 22.82 37.53 3.15
N GLU A 188 23.25 38.65 3.72
CA GLU A 188 23.75 38.72 5.12
C GLU A 188 22.73 38.13 6.11
N GLU A 189 21.45 38.19 5.75
CA GLU A 189 20.33 37.60 6.48
C GLU A 189 20.38 36.07 6.52
N SER A 190 20.74 35.40 5.42
CA SER A 190 20.86 33.93 5.36
C SER A 190 22.03 33.41 6.20
N ILE A 191 23.12 34.17 6.24
CA ILE A 191 24.29 33.87 7.08
C ILE A 191 23.94 34.08 8.56
N ALA A 192 23.18 35.12 8.89
CA ALA A 192 22.70 35.37 10.25
C ALA A 192 21.74 34.26 10.73
N GLU A 193 20.81 33.82 9.88
CA GLU A 193 19.89 32.72 10.16
C GLU A 193 20.64 31.39 10.38
N LEU A 194 21.67 31.13 9.56
CA LEU A 194 22.53 29.96 9.73
C LEU A 194 23.27 30.00 11.07
N LYS A 195 23.89 31.14 11.42
CA LYS A 195 24.58 31.33 12.71
C LYS A 195 23.64 31.11 13.89
N GLN A 196 22.45 31.70 13.82
CA GLN A 196 21.43 31.55 14.87
C GLN A 196 21.00 30.08 15.01
N THR A 197 20.63 29.42 13.91
CA THR A 197 20.15 28.04 13.91
C THR A 197 21.20 27.06 14.44
N LEU A 198 22.47 27.23 14.05
CA LEU A 198 23.56 26.39 14.52
C LEU A 198 23.89 26.64 16.01
N SER A 199 23.80 27.90 16.46
CA SER A 199 23.97 28.24 17.88
C SER A 199 22.87 27.63 18.75
N GLU A 200 21.62 27.64 18.29
CA GLU A 200 20.47 27.04 18.99
C GLU A 200 20.62 25.52 19.21
N ILE A 201 21.29 24.82 18.30
CA ILE A 201 21.60 23.37 18.46
C ILE A 201 22.91 23.10 19.20
N GLY A 202 23.54 24.13 19.76
CA GLY A 202 24.76 24.03 20.55
C GLY A 202 26.03 23.80 19.73
N ILE A 203 26.02 24.14 18.45
CA ILE A 203 27.24 24.10 17.62
C ILE A 203 28.04 25.38 17.86
N GLY A 204 29.31 25.21 18.23
CA GLY A 204 30.21 26.33 18.52
C GLY A 204 30.59 27.12 17.26
N ASP A 205 30.91 28.40 17.45
CA ASP A 205 31.24 29.35 16.38
C ASP A 205 32.31 28.84 15.41
N GLN A 206 33.29 28.07 15.90
CA GLN A 206 34.35 27.47 15.07
C GLN A 206 33.81 26.53 13.98
N SER A 207 32.76 25.78 14.29
CA SER A 207 32.11 24.88 13.33
C SER A 207 31.22 25.65 12.34
N VAL A 208 30.65 26.78 12.77
CA VAL A 208 29.89 27.66 11.90
C VAL A 208 30.81 28.34 10.89
N ASP A 209 31.95 28.86 11.33
CA ASP A 209 32.96 29.45 10.47
C ASP A 209 33.54 28.43 9.48
N ALA A 210 33.72 27.16 9.91
CA ALA A 210 34.15 26.08 9.03
C ALA A 210 33.13 25.79 7.91
N LEU A 211 31.82 25.85 8.20
CA LEU A 211 30.76 25.70 7.20
C LEU A 211 30.71 26.89 6.23
N LEU A 212 30.84 28.12 6.73
CA LEU A 212 30.89 29.32 5.91
C LEU A 212 32.10 29.30 4.97
N ASN A 213 33.27 28.91 5.47
CA ASN A 213 34.49 28.77 4.67
C ASN A 213 34.40 27.63 3.64
N ALA A 214 33.60 26.60 3.92
CA ALA A 214 33.31 25.51 2.97
C ALA A 214 32.23 25.87 1.93
N GLY A 215 31.69 27.09 1.97
CA GLY A 215 30.72 27.60 1.01
C GLY A 215 29.26 27.33 1.37
N PHE A 216 28.96 26.92 2.60
CA PHE A 216 27.59 26.82 3.11
C PHE A 216 27.18 28.16 3.71
N SER A 217 26.41 28.92 2.97
CA SER A 217 25.96 30.28 3.29
C SER A 217 24.55 30.35 3.86
N SER A 218 23.79 29.24 3.85
CA SER A 218 22.41 29.19 4.33
C SER A 218 22.05 27.86 5.00
N VAL A 219 20.99 27.88 5.81
CA VAL A 219 20.41 26.69 6.45
C VAL A 219 19.97 25.64 5.42
N THR A 220 19.42 26.09 4.29
CA THR A 220 18.98 25.22 3.19
C THR A 220 20.16 24.50 2.52
N GLU A 221 21.29 25.17 2.36
CA GLU A 221 22.52 24.55 1.82
C GLU A 221 23.07 23.48 2.77
N VAL A 222 23.02 23.70 4.08
CA VAL A 222 23.40 22.69 5.08
C VAL A 222 22.45 21.50 5.07
N ILE A 223 21.14 21.72 4.89
CA ILE A 223 20.15 20.63 4.75
C ILE A 223 20.34 19.86 3.44
N ALA A 224 20.67 20.54 2.35
CA ALA A 224 20.86 19.94 1.03
C ALA A 224 22.22 19.22 0.88
N ALA A 225 23.19 19.53 1.74
CA ALA A 225 24.51 18.92 1.72
C ALA A 225 24.46 17.41 2.03
N SER A 226 25.37 16.64 1.45
CA SER A 226 25.54 15.24 1.87
C SER A 226 26.26 15.18 3.23
N PRO A 227 25.97 14.17 4.08
CA PRO A 227 26.69 13.98 5.35
C PRO A 227 28.20 13.89 5.19
N ASN A 228 28.68 13.40 4.04
CA ASN A 228 30.11 13.33 3.74
C ASN A 228 30.72 14.73 3.52
N ASN A 229 30.02 15.62 2.82
CA ASN A 229 30.49 16.98 2.57
C ASN A 229 30.48 17.81 3.86
N LEU A 230 29.45 17.62 4.70
CA LEU A 230 29.38 18.26 6.02
C LEU A 230 30.48 17.74 6.96
N ALA A 231 30.72 16.44 6.99
CA ALA A 231 31.80 15.84 7.78
C ALA A 231 33.17 16.38 7.36
N GLN A 232 33.40 16.52 6.05
CA GLN A 232 34.63 17.10 5.51
C GLN A 232 34.79 18.57 5.87
N ALA A 233 33.72 19.36 5.79
CA ALA A 233 33.73 20.78 6.15
C ALA A 233 33.94 21.00 7.65
N LEU A 234 33.30 20.19 8.49
CA LEU A 234 33.36 20.30 9.95
C LEU A 234 34.59 19.60 10.56
N GLY A 235 35.31 18.77 9.78
CA GLY A 235 36.40 17.94 10.30
C GLY A 235 35.93 16.87 11.29
N THR A 236 34.70 16.39 11.16
CA THR A 236 34.06 15.42 12.07
C THR A 236 33.81 14.08 11.38
N ASP A 237 33.37 13.09 12.15
CA ASP A 237 32.93 11.83 11.57
C ASP A 237 31.54 11.97 10.91
N ARG A 238 31.26 11.10 9.94
CA ARG A 238 30.01 11.11 9.17
C ARG A 238 28.75 11.06 10.05
N LYS A 239 28.81 10.33 11.17
CA LYS A 239 27.65 10.13 12.05
C LYS A 239 27.34 11.42 12.82
N SER A 240 28.37 12.11 13.31
CA SER A 240 28.23 13.43 13.93
C SER A 240 27.69 14.48 12.94
N ALA A 241 28.17 14.48 11.69
CA ALA A 241 27.66 15.39 10.66
C ALA A 241 26.19 15.11 10.28
N GLU A 242 25.80 13.84 10.22
CA GLU A 242 24.41 13.41 9.99
C GLU A 242 23.49 13.84 11.14
N GLU A 243 23.96 13.73 12.40
CA GLU A 243 23.21 14.20 13.57
C GLU A 243 22.99 15.72 13.55
N ILE A 244 24.01 16.49 13.14
CA ILE A 244 23.91 17.94 12.96
C ILE A 244 22.88 18.27 11.87
N GLN A 245 22.96 17.61 10.72
CA GLN A 245 22.02 17.83 9.61
C GLN A 245 20.57 17.56 10.03
N LEU A 246 20.32 16.48 10.78
CA LEU A 246 18.99 16.17 11.31
C LEU A 246 18.47 17.20 12.32
N LYS A 247 19.35 17.73 13.18
CA LYS A 247 18.99 18.78 14.14
C LYS A 247 18.64 20.09 13.43
N VAL A 248 19.45 20.50 12.46
CA VAL A 248 19.18 21.68 11.61
C VAL A 248 17.87 21.50 10.85
N GLN A 249 17.64 20.33 10.24
CA GLN A 249 16.38 20.02 9.57
C GLN A 249 15.19 20.13 10.52
N LYS A 250 15.31 19.60 11.75
CA LYS A 250 14.23 19.65 12.73
C LYS A 250 13.86 21.09 13.10
N ILE A 251 14.83 21.99 13.29
CA ILE A 251 14.55 23.40 13.58
C ILE A 251 13.93 24.10 12.38
N ALA A 252 14.51 23.94 11.19
CA ALA A 252 14.04 24.60 9.98
C ALA A 252 12.60 24.21 9.58
N PHE A 253 12.22 22.93 9.77
CA PHE A 253 10.88 22.45 9.40
C PHE A 253 9.82 22.58 10.50
N PHE A 254 10.21 22.59 11.78
CA PHE A 254 9.26 22.56 12.89
C PHE A 254 9.32 23.78 13.82
N GLY A 255 10.16 24.77 13.54
CA GLY A 255 10.10 26.10 14.16
C GLY A 255 10.53 26.17 15.62
N GLY A 256 11.53 25.37 16.02
CA GLY A 256 12.03 25.33 17.40
C GLY A 256 11.08 24.62 18.38
N LEU A 257 11.63 23.90 19.35
CA LEU A 257 10.91 23.35 20.51
C LEU A 257 11.39 24.06 21.76
#